data_AF-A0A7J8UNE0-F1
#
_entry.id   AF-A0A7J8UNE0-F1
#
_cell.length_a   1.000
_cell.length_b   1.000
_cell.length_c   1.000
_cell.angle_alpha   90.00
_cell.angle_beta   90.00
_cell.angle_gamma   90.00
#
_symmetry.space_group_name_H-M   'P 1'
#
loop_
_entity.id
_entity.type
_entity.pdbx_description
1 polymer ?
#
loop_
_entity_poly.entity_id
_entity_poly.type
_entity_poly.pdbx_seq_one_letter_code
_entity_poly.pdbx_strand_id
1 'polypeptide(L)'
;MADEAKAKGNAAFSSGDFNAAIKHFTDAINLSPTNHVLYSNRSAAYASLHQYEAALSDAKRTVELKPDWSKGYSRLGAAHLGLHQYQDAVSAYKKGLEIDPNNEALKSGMADAQSAATASASRSRAAPPPNPFGDAFQGPEMWAKLTADPTTRVFLQQPDFVKAMQEIQRNPSKLNEYLQDQRVMQALGVLLNVKFKAHGGGDDMEIPEADSPPAPSPSRPAKEEVKKPEPEPEPEPMEITEEEKEKKEKKEKALKEKEAGNAAYKKKDFETAIKHYTTAMELDDGDISYITNRAAVYLEMGKTLVFYEHLTVIELMKVHFEPCLGLVVVAIKILDHDFT
;
A
#
# COMPACT_ATOMS: atom_id res chain seq x y z
N MET A 1 21.03 -6.28 -36.53
CA MET A 1 21.99 -5.24 -36.03
C MET A 1 21.52 -4.71 -34.66
N ALA A 2 22.33 -3.95 -33.91
CA ALA A 2 21.93 -3.42 -32.59
C ALA A 2 20.65 -2.57 -32.65
N ASP A 3 20.51 -1.73 -33.69
CA ASP A 3 19.31 -0.90 -33.88
C ASP A 3 18.04 -1.70 -34.20
N GLU A 4 18.18 -2.82 -34.88
CA GLU A 4 17.07 -3.73 -35.16
C GLU A 4 16.58 -4.41 -33.87
N ALA A 5 17.49 -4.87 -33.01
CA ALA A 5 17.15 -5.43 -31.71
C ALA A 5 16.51 -4.37 -30.79
N LYS A 6 17.03 -3.13 -30.82
CA LYS A 6 16.41 -1.98 -30.14
C LYS A 6 14.99 -1.72 -30.63
N ALA A 7 14.76 -1.75 -31.94
CA ALA A 7 13.43 -1.54 -32.52
C ALA A 7 12.45 -2.64 -32.08
N LYS A 8 12.86 -3.91 -32.10
CA LYS A 8 12.07 -5.03 -31.58
C LYS A 8 11.77 -4.87 -30.09
N GLY A 9 12.75 -4.45 -29.30
CA GLY A 9 12.56 -4.18 -27.87
C GLY A 9 11.56 -3.05 -27.61
N ASN A 10 11.63 -1.96 -28.40
CA ASN A 10 10.67 -0.87 -28.30
C ASN A 10 9.26 -1.31 -28.70
N ALA A 11 9.12 -2.09 -29.78
CA ALA A 11 7.82 -2.63 -30.22
C ALA A 11 7.21 -3.54 -29.15
N ALA A 12 8.00 -4.46 -28.59
CA ALA A 12 7.58 -5.32 -27.49
C ALA A 12 7.16 -4.50 -26.25
N PHE A 13 7.95 -3.48 -25.88
CA PHE A 13 7.62 -2.58 -24.79
C PHE A 13 6.28 -1.86 -25.01
N SER A 14 6.06 -1.32 -26.22
CA SER A 14 4.79 -0.67 -26.58
C SER A 14 3.60 -1.61 -26.61
N SER A 15 3.81 -2.91 -26.88
CA SER A 15 2.77 -3.94 -26.83
C SER A 15 2.44 -4.42 -25.40
N GLY A 16 3.24 -4.01 -24.40
CA GLY A 16 3.12 -4.47 -23.01
C GLY A 16 3.83 -5.80 -22.72
N ASP A 17 4.46 -6.43 -23.72
CA ASP A 17 5.32 -7.60 -23.50
C ASP A 17 6.71 -7.15 -23.00
N PHE A 18 6.78 -6.86 -21.71
CA PHE A 18 8.00 -6.40 -21.08
C PHE A 18 9.09 -7.47 -21.00
N ASN A 19 8.73 -8.76 -20.97
CA ASN A 19 9.70 -9.85 -20.98
C ASN A 19 10.41 -9.94 -22.35
N ALA A 20 9.65 -9.89 -23.44
CA ALA A 20 10.25 -9.82 -24.78
C ALA A 20 11.05 -8.52 -24.98
N ALA A 21 10.57 -7.40 -24.43
CA ALA A 21 11.32 -6.14 -24.46
C ALA A 21 12.69 -6.27 -23.77
N ILE A 22 12.74 -6.87 -22.58
CA ILE A 22 13.99 -7.11 -21.83
C ILE A 22 14.94 -7.99 -22.65
N LYS A 23 14.44 -9.07 -23.26
CA LYS A 23 15.25 -9.95 -24.10
C LYS A 23 15.88 -9.18 -25.27
N HIS A 24 15.07 -8.45 -26.03
CA HIS A 24 15.54 -7.68 -27.19
C HIS A 24 16.47 -6.54 -26.82
N PHE A 25 16.22 -5.83 -25.72
CA PHE A 25 17.17 -4.83 -25.23
C PHE A 25 18.47 -5.45 -24.74
N THR A 26 18.44 -6.66 -24.16
CA THR A 26 19.64 -7.39 -23.78
C THR A 26 20.47 -7.78 -25.01
N ASP A 27 19.83 -8.29 -26.06
CA ASP A 27 20.48 -8.57 -27.34
C ASP A 27 21.10 -7.29 -27.94
N ALA A 28 20.38 -6.17 -27.89
CA ALA A 28 20.89 -4.88 -28.35
C ALA A 28 22.10 -4.39 -27.53
N ILE A 29 22.08 -4.57 -26.20
CA ILE A 29 23.18 -4.21 -25.30
C ILE A 29 24.42 -5.05 -25.58
N ASN A 30 24.26 -6.36 -25.83
CA ASN A 30 25.36 -7.24 -26.19
C ASN A 30 26.07 -6.77 -27.48
N LEU A 31 25.33 -6.15 -28.40
CA LEU A 31 25.85 -5.58 -29.64
C LEU A 31 26.38 -4.14 -29.48
N SER A 32 25.86 -3.38 -28.51
CA SER A 32 26.21 -1.97 -28.26
C SER A 32 26.23 -1.65 -26.76
N PRO A 33 27.27 -2.10 -26.02
CA PRO A 33 27.28 -2.09 -24.55
C PRO A 33 27.47 -0.70 -23.93
N THR A 34 27.78 0.31 -24.73
CA THR A 34 27.99 1.70 -24.31
C THR A 34 26.78 2.60 -24.62
N ASN A 35 25.72 2.05 -25.21
CA ASN A 35 24.52 2.82 -25.53
C ASN A 35 23.60 2.96 -24.30
N HIS A 36 23.71 4.10 -23.62
CA HIS A 36 22.91 4.45 -22.44
C HIS A 36 21.38 4.37 -22.67
N VAL A 37 20.89 4.59 -23.89
CA VAL A 37 19.45 4.51 -24.19
C VAL A 37 18.93 3.08 -24.03
N LEU A 38 19.73 2.06 -24.37
CA LEU A 38 19.32 0.67 -24.24
C LEU A 38 19.14 0.26 -22.78
N TYR A 39 20.07 0.66 -21.91
CA TYR A 39 19.94 0.46 -20.46
C TYR A 39 18.73 1.23 -19.91
N SER A 40 18.49 2.47 -20.35
CA SER A 40 17.31 3.24 -19.94
C SER A 40 15.99 2.58 -20.33
N ASN A 41 15.91 2.00 -21.52
CA ASN A 41 14.72 1.30 -22.00
C ASN A 41 14.52 -0.04 -21.28
N ARG A 42 15.60 -0.80 -21.05
CA ARG A 42 15.52 -2.07 -20.29
C ARG A 42 15.20 -1.82 -18.81
N SER A 43 15.73 -0.76 -18.21
CA SER A 43 15.36 -0.29 -16.88
C SER A 43 13.86 0.00 -16.78
N ALA A 44 13.27 0.66 -17.78
CA ALA A 44 11.84 0.90 -17.83
C ALA A 44 11.04 -0.41 -17.90
N ALA A 45 11.49 -1.37 -18.72
CA ALA A 45 10.83 -2.68 -18.84
C ALA A 45 10.89 -3.47 -17.52
N TYR A 46 12.03 -3.47 -16.83
CA TYR A 46 12.15 -4.06 -15.50
C TYR A 46 11.22 -3.39 -14.48
N ALA A 47 11.15 -2.05 -14.48
CA ALA A 47 10.26 -1.31 -13.58
C ALA A 47 8.78 -1.62 -13.85
N SER A 48 8.39 -1.80 -15.11
CA SER A 48 7.04 -2.22 -15.50
C SER A 48 6.68 -3.64 -15.02
N LEU A 49 7.67 -4.48 -14.77
CA LEU A 49 7.52 -5.81 -14.15
C LEU A 49 7.72 -5.78 -12.63
N HIS A 50 7.82 -4.60 -12.00
CA HIS A 50 8.15 -4.43 -10.58
C HIS A 50 9.50 -5.04 -10.16
N GLN A 51 10.40 -5.30 -11.10
CA GLN A 51 11.75 -5.80 -10.85
C GLN A 51 12.70 -4.63 -10.59
N TYR A 52 12.50 -3.94 -9.47
CA TYR A 52 13.11 -2.63 -9.22
C TYR A 52 14.62 -2.67 -8.98
N GLU A 53 15.17 -3.78 -8.46
CA GLU A 53 16.61 -3.97 -8.30
C GLU A 53 17.32 -4.05 -9.66
N ALA A 54 16.75 -4.79 -10.62
CA ALA A 54 17.25 -4.87 -11.98
C ALA A 54 17.11 -3.52 -12.70
N ALA A 55 15.96 -2.86 -12.52
CA ALA A 55 15.73 -1.51 -13.03
C ALA A 55 16.75 -0.51 -12.49
N LEU A 56 17.10 -0.61 -11.19
CA LEU A 56 18.10 0.24 -10.54
C LEU A 56 19.50 0.01 -11.11
N SER A 57 19.88 -1.25 -11.35
CA SER A 57 21.18 -1.58 -11.95
C SER A 57 21.34 -0.93 -13.32
N ASP A 58 20.34 -1.07 -14.19
CA ASP A 58 20.36 -0.46 -15.53
C ASP A 58 20.26 1.07 -15.49
N ALA A 59 19.49 1.63 -14.55
CA ALA A 59 19.40 3.07 -14.36
C ALA A 59 20.73 3.68 -13.91
N LYS A 60 21.44 3.03 -12.97
CA LYS A 60 22.81 3.40 -12.58
C LYS A 60 23.75 3.36 -13.78
N ARG A 61 23.70 2.28 -14.56
CA ARG A 61 24.52 2.16 -15.77
C ARG A 61 24.22 3.25 -16.80
N THR A 62 22.96 3.66 -16.92
CA THR A 62 22.53 4.76 -17.80
C THR A 62 23.21 6.07 -17.40
N VAL A 63 23.15 6.45 -16.12
CA VAL A 63 23.74 7.71 -15.64
C VAL A 63 25.27 7.67 -15.59
N GLU A 64 25.88 6.49 -15.44
CA GLU A 64 27.33 6.31 -15.60
C GLU A 64 27.78 6.56 -17.05
N LEU A 65 27.05 6.00 -18.02
CA LEU A 65 27.38 6.14 -19.44
C LEU A 65 27.06 7.55 -19.99
N LYS A 66 26.04 8.20 -19.45
CA LYS A 66 25.60 9.53 -19.90
C LYS A 66 25.11 10.39 -18.71
N PRO A 67 26.05 10.99 -17.94
CA PRO A 67 25.72 11.72 -16.71
C PRO A 67 25.03 13.07 -16.94
N ASP A 68 25.02 13.58 -18.17
CA ASP A 68 24.40 14.84 -18.60
C ASP A 68 23.02 14.61 -19.26
N TRP A 69 22.43 13.42 -19.12
CA TRP A 69 21.13 13.10 -19.69
C TRP A 69 20.05 12.96 -18.63
N SER A 70 19.16 13.96 -18.56
CA SER A 70 18.11 14.08 -17.55
C SER A 70 17.20 12.84 -17.45
N LYS A 71 16.86 12.20 -18.58
CA LYS A 71 16.02 10.98 -18.61
C LYS A 71 16.64 9.79 -17.87
N GLY A 72 17.97 9.70 -17.80
CA GLY A 72 18.65 8.67 -17.01
C GLY A 72 18.36 8.80 -15.52
N TYR A 73 18.33 10.03 -15.02
CA TYR A 73 17.95 10.33 -13.64
C TYR A 73 16.46 10.09 -13.36
N SER A 74 15.58 10.25 -14.37
CA SER A 74 14.17 9.84 -14.24
C SER A 74 14.05 8.33 -13.99
N ARG A 75 14.84 7.50 -14.69
CA ARG A 75 14.87 6.05 -14.46
C ARG A 75 15.44 5.70 -13.09
N LEU A 76 16.50 6.38 -12.69
CA LEU A 76 17.15 6.17 -11.40
C LEU A 76 16.20 6.50 -10.24
N GLY A 77 15.51 7.65 -10.32
CA GLY A 77 14.50 8.05 -9.35
C GLY A 77 13.33 7.08 -9.28
N ALA A 78 12.82 6.61 -10.43
CA ALA A 78 11.71 5.65 -10.48
C ALA A 78 12.09 4.30 -9.86
N ALA A 79 13.30 3.79 -10.12
CA ALA A 79 13.77 2.55 -9.53
C ALA A 79 13.94 2.66 -8.00
N HIS A 80 14.55 3.74 -7.50
CA HIS A 80 14.63 4.00 -6.06
C HIS A 80 13.25 4.13 -5.41
N LEU A 81 12.30 4.79 -6.09
CA LEU A 81 10.93 4.94 -5.59
C LEU A 81 10.23 3.58 -5.47
N GLY A 82 10.37 2.70 -6.46
CA GLY A 82 9.86 1.34 -6.42
C GLY A 82 10.47 0.46 -5.31
N LEU A 83 11.74 0.72 -4.95
CA LEU A 83 12.43 0.08 -3.83
C LEU A 83 12.12 0.73 -2.46
N HIS A 84 11.22 1.70 -2.40
CA HIS A 84 10.93 2.49 -1.21
C HIS A 84 12.14 3.25 -0.63
N GLN A 85 13.16 3.50 -1.45
CA GLN A 85 14.36 4.28 -1.12
C GLN A 85 14.09 5.76 -1.40
N TYR A 86 13.17 6.34 -0.64
CA TYR A 86 12.57 7.64 -0.96
C TYR A 86 13.58 8.80 -1.01
N GLN A 87 14.56 8.83 -0.11
CA GLN A 87 15.58 9.89 -0.09
C GLN A 87 16.52 9.82 -1.30
N ASP A 88 16.87 8.60 -1.72
CA ASP A 88 17.68 8.38 -2.92
C ASP A 88 16.90 8.75 -4.18
N ALA A 89 15.60 8.43 -4.22
CA ALA A 89 14.71 8.85 -5.31
C ALA A 89 14.65 10.37 -5.45
N VAL A 90 14.42 11.10 -4.34
CA VAL A 90 14.42 12.59 -4.34
C VAL A 90 15.75 13.12 -4.86
N SER A 91 16.87 12.54 -4.40
CA SER A 91 18.21 12.97 -4.81
C SER A 91 18.47 12.73 -6.30
N ALA A 92 18.03 11.60 -6.85
CA ALA A 92 18.11 11.29 -8.28
C ALA A 92 17.27 12.27 -9.11
N TYR A 93 16.01 12.49 -8.76
CA TYR A 93 15.14 13.43 -9.48
C TYR A 93 15.67 14.86 -9.42
N LYS A 94 16.20 15.30 -8.28
CA LYS A 94 16.83 16.62 -8.13
C LYS A 94 18.01 16.80 -9.10
N LYS A 95 18.91 15.81 -9.19
CA LYS A 95 20.01 15.86 -10.19
C LYS A 95 19.49 15.91 -11.62
N GLY A 96 18.42 15.18 -11.94
CA GLY A 96 17.76 15.28 -13.24
C GLY A 96 17.26 16.69 -13.54
N LEU A 97 16.65 17.36 -12.55
CA LEU A 97 16.14 18.73 -12.66
C LEU A 97 17.25 19.78 -12.70
N GLU A 98 18.43 19.51 -12.15
CA GLU A 98 19.61 20.37 -12.33
C GLU A 98 20.07 20.39 -13.80
N ILE A 99 19.83 19.30 -14.55
CA ILE A 99 20.15 19.19 -15.98
C ILE A 99 19.01 19.75 -16.86
N ASP A 100 17.75 19.42 -16.52
CA ASP A 100 16.57 19.83 -17.26
C ASP A 100 15.48 20.34 -16.29
N PRO A 101 15.53 21.63 -15.89
CA PRO A 101 14.65 22.19 -14.87
C PRO A 101 13.16 22.21 -15.26
N ASN A 102 12.84 22.14 -16.56
CA ASN A 102 11.48 22.23 -17.08
C ASN A 102 10.86 20.86 -17.35
N ASN A 103 11.52 19.78 -16.97
CA ASN A 103 11.05 18.43 -17.20
C ASN A 103 9.91 18.05 -16.25
N GLU A 104 8.68 18.02 -16.76
CA GLU A 104 7.48 17.71 -15.96
C GLU A 104 7.52 16.31 -15.34
N ALA A 105 8.08 15.31 -16.04
CA ALA A 105 8.19 13.95 -15.50
C ALA A 105 9.13 13.88 -14.29
N LEU A 106 10.23 14.63 -14.32
CA LEU A 106 11.14 14.73 -13.18
C LEU A 106 10.51 15.49 -12.00
N LYS A 107 9.76 16.58 -12.26
CA LYS A 107 9.04 17.32 -11.23
C LYS A 107 7.98 16.44 -10.55
N SER A 108 7.17 15.74 -11.34
CA SER A 108 6.16 14.80 -10.84
C SER A 108 6.82 13.70 -10.01
N GLY A 109 7.86 13.04 -10.55
CA GLY A 109 8.57 11.99 -9.81
C GLY A 109 9.20 12.48 -8.51
N MET A 110 9.74 13.71 -8.49
CA MET A 110 10.25 14.32 -7.27
C MET A 110 9.15 14.56 -6.23
N ALA A 111 8.00 15.08 -6.65
CA ALA A 111 6.86 15.31 -5.77
C ALA A 111 6.34 13.99 -5.17
N ASP A 112 6.22 12.95 -5.98
CA ASP A 112 5.82 11.60 -5.53
C ASP A 112 6.82 11.05 -4.50
N ALA A 113 8.12 11.17 -4.79
CA ALA A 113 9.18 10.73 -3.88
C ALA A 113 9.20 11.51 -2.55
N GLN A 114 8.96 12.84 -2.59
CA GLN A 114 8.86 13.67 -1.39
C GLN A 114 7.62 13.35 -0.55
N SER A 115 6.48 13.14 -1.20
CA SER A 115 5.25 12.71 -0.54
C SER A 115 5.45 11.35 0.15
N ALA A 116 6.04 10.39 -0.56
CA ALA A 116 6.34 9.08 0.00
C ALA A 116 7.38 9.15 1.15
N ALA A 117 8.40 10.00 1.01
CA ALA A 117 9.40 10.25 2.06
C ALA A 117 8.75 10.81 3.33
N THR A 118 7.90 11.83 3.21
CA THR A 118 7.21 12.44 4.36
C THR A 118 6.21 11.47 5.01
N ALA A 119 5.46 10.71 4.21
CA ALA A 119 4.56 9.66 4.70
C ALA A 119 5.31 8.50 5.39
N SER A 120 6.53 8.19 4.97
CA SER A 120 7.38 7.21 5.66
C SER A 120 7.92 7.77 6.97
N ALA A 121 8.36 9.03 6.98
CA ALA A 121 8.88 9.69 8.17
C ALA A 121 7.81 9.94 9.23
N SER A 122 6.57 10.26 8.83
CA SER A 122 5.44 10.44 9.76
C SER A 122 5.02 9.13 10.40
N ARG A 123 5.08 8.00 9.67
CA ARG A 123 4.87 6.66 10.23
C ARG A 123 5.95 6.29 11.25
N SER A 124 7.21 6.63 10.99
CA SER A 124 8.31 6.41 11.93
C SER A 124 8.31 7.39 13.12
N ARG A 125 7.68 8.57 12.96
CA ARG A 125 7.52 9.59 14.01
C ARG A 125 6.17 9.55 14.71
N ALA A 126 5.29 8.61 14.36
CA ALA A 126 4.10 8.36 15.14
C ALA A 126 4.57 8.07 16.57
N ALA A 127 4.34 9.02 17.46
CA ALA A 127 4.65 8.85 18.86
C ALA A 127 4.00 7.53 19.31
N PRO A 128 4.64 6.74 20.19
CA PRO A 128 3.94 5.64 20.83
C PRO A 128 2.59 6.18 21.34
N PRO A 129 1.50 5.41 21.23
CA PRO A 129 0.18 5.88 21.66
C PRO A 129 0.32 6.52 23.05
N PRO A 130 -0.29 7.71 23.29
CA PRO A 130 -0.16 8.39 24.56
C PRO A 130 -0.48 7.37 25.64
N ASN A 131 0.48 7.10 26.51
CA ASN A 131 0.33 6.11 27.55
C ASN A 131 -0.35 6.85 28.70
N PRO A 132 -1.70 6.77 28.85
CA PRO A 132 -2.44 7.68 29.75
C PRO A 132 -1.98 7.54 31.21
N PHE A 133 -1.37 6.41 31.55
CA PHE A 133 -0.68 6.19 32.81
C PHE A 133 0.60 7.03 32.95
N GLY A 134 1.48 7.04 31.94
CA GLY A 134 2.79 7.68 32.01
C GLY A 134 2.70 9.18 32.26
N ASP A 135 1.80 9.87 31.57
CA ASP A 135 1.66 11.33 31.66
C ASP A 135 1.01 11.77 32.97
N ALA A 136 0.12 10.96 33.54
CA ALA A 136 -0.55 11.24 34.82
C ALA A 136 0.40 11.23 36.03
N PHE A 137 1.53 10.51 35.95
CA PHE A 137 2.51 10.39 37.05
C PHE A 137 3.70 11.34 36.95
N GLN A 138 3.98 11.89 35.77
CA GLN A 138 5.22 12.66 35.53
C GLN A 138 5.04 14.17 35.72
N GLY A 139 3.82 14.69 35.57
CA GLY A 139 3.53 16.13 35.68
C GLY A 139 3.42 16.67 37.12
N PRO A 140 3.66 17.98 37.34
CA PRO A 140 3.40 18.64 38.62
C PRO A 140 1.92 18.60 39.04
N GLU A 141 1.02 18.31 38.09
CA GLU A 141 -0.42 18.11 38.32
C GLU A 141 -0.75 16.88 39.16
N MET A 142 0.15 15.87 39.20
CA MET A 142 -0.03 14.66 39.99
C MET A 142 -0.28 14.99 41.47
N TRP A 143 0.62 15.80 42.05
CA TRP A 143 0.52 16.21 43.44
C TRP A 143 -0.69 17.11 43.71
N ALA A 144 -1.09 17.95 42.74
CA ALA A 144 -2.27 18.79 42.86
C ALA A 144 -3.55 17.95 42.95
N LYS A 145 -3.68 16.91 42.11
CA LYS A 145 -4.84 16.00 42.12
C LYS A 145 -4.90 15.16 43.40
N LEU A 146 -3.77 14.64 43.88
CA LEU A 146 -3.71 13.88 45.13
C LEU A 146 -3.97 14.74 46.36
N THR A 147 -3.63 16.03 46.32
CA THR A 147 -3.92 16.96 47.41
C THR A 147 -5.37 17.43 47.38
N ALA A 148 -6.03 17.43 46.22
CA ALA A 148 -7.43 17.83 46.08
C ALA A 148 -8.41 16.79 46.64
N ASP A 149 -8.11 15.49 46.51
CA ASP A 149 -8.99 14.43 46.99
C ASP A 149 -8.85 14.18 48.51
N PRO A 150 -9.97 14.05 49.26
CA PRO A 150 -9.94 13.85 50.70
C PRO A 150 -9.26 12.56 51.16
N THR A 151 -9.31 11.48 50.38
CA THR A 151 -8.77 10.17 50.77
C THR A 151 -7.26 10.13 50.60
N THR A 152 -6.76 10.59 49.45
CA THR A 152 -5.33 10.63 49.16
C THR A 152 -4.61 11.69 49.99
N ARG A 153 -5.30 12.77 50.38
CA ARG A 153 -4.75 13.78 51.30
C ARG A 153 -4.34 13.21 52.67
N VAL A 154 -5.05 12.17 53.16
CA VAL A 154 -4.67 11.48 54.41
C VAL A 154 -3.39 10.68 54.20
N PHE A 155 -3.22 10.03 53.04
CA PHE A 155 -2.00 9.28 52.72
C PHE A 155 -0.79 10.19 52.52
N LEU A 156 -0.98 11.42 52.03
CA LEU A 156 0.09 12.42 51.90
C LEU A 156 0.70 12.86 53.24
N GLN A 157 0.06 12.56 54.38
CA GLN A 157 0.64 12.77 55.70
C GLN A 157 1.62 11.64 56.09
N GLN A 158 1.64 10.54 55.35
CA GLN A 158 2.47 9.38 55.61
C GLN A 158 3.78 9.47 54.81
N PRO A 159 4.95 9.55 55.48
CA PRO A 159 6.23 9.82 54.81
C PRO A 159 6.73 8.66 53.93
N ASP A 160 6.27 7.43 54.18
CA ASP A 160 6.52 6.26 53.34
C ASP A 160 5.73 6.30 52.02
N PHE A 161 4.45 6.70 52.08
CA PHE A 161 3.61 6.85 50.89
C PHE A 161 4.10 7.97 49.97
N VAL A 162 4.47 9.12 50.53
CA VAL A 162 5.03 10.23 49.75
C VAL A 162 6.32 9.82 49.04
N LYS A 163 7.18 9.03 49.70
CA LYS A 163 8.40 8.46 49.07
C LYS A 163 8.04 7.52 47.91
N ALA A 164 7.08 6.62 48.09
CA ALA A 164 6.63 5.72 47.03
C ALA A 164 6.13 6.51 45.79
N MET A 165 5.29 7.52 45.98
CA MET A 165 4.81 8.38 44.88
C MET A 165 5.92 9.18 44.20
N GLN A 166 6.95 9.63 44.94
CA GLN A 166 8.14 10.27 44.35
C GLN A 166 9.02 9.30 43.55
N GLU A 167 9.13 8.04 43.98
CA GLU A 167 9.87 7.00 43.25
C GLU A 167 9.16 6.64 41.93
N ILE A 168 7.84 6.50 41.96
CA ILE A 168 7.01 6.26 40.78
C ILE A 168 7.13 7.43 39.79
N GLN A 169 7.11 8.68 40.29
CA GLN A 169 7.28 9.87 39.45
C GLN A 169 8.65 9.91 38.76
N ARG A 170 9.73 9.53 39.46
CA ARG A 170 11.09 9.49 38.89
C ARG A 170 11.31 8.30 37.96
N ASN A 171 10.67 7.17 38.24
CA ASN A 171 10.81 5.95 37.44
C ASN A 171 9.46 5.22 37.34
N PRO A 172 8.70 5.44 36.26
CA PRO A 172 7.40 4.82 36.05
C PRO A 172 7.42 3.29 36.08
N SER A 173 8.56 2.67 35.79
CA SER A 173 8.74 1.21 35.80
C SER A 173 8.60 0.59 37.20
N LYS A 174 8.80 1.38 38.27
CA LYS A 174 8.63 0.94 39.65
C LYS A 174 7.16 0.85 40.08
N LEU A 175 6.22 1.39 39.31
CA LEU A 175 4.79 1.36 39.65
C LEU A 175 4.32 -0.06 40.00
N ASN A 176 4.77 -1.07 39.24
CA ASN A 176 4.39 -2.48 39.46
C ASN A 176 4.75 -3.02 40.86
N GLU A 177 5.81 -2.51 41.49
CA GLU A 177 6.22 -2.89 42.84
C GLU A 177 5.26 -2.34 43.90
N TYR A 178 4.65 -1.19 43.62
CA TYR A 178 3.76 -0.47 44.54
C TYR A 178 2.27 -0.69 44.27
N LEU A 179 1.88 -1.38 43.18
CA LEU A 179 0.47 -1.72 42.90
C LEU A 179 -0.16 -2.62 43.99
N GLN A 180 0.66 -3.32 44.79
CA GLN A 180 0.20 -4.11 45.93
C GLN A 180 -0.27 -3.22 47.09
N ASP A 181 0.20 -1.98 47.18
CA ASP A 181 -0.20 -1.02 48.20
C ASP A 181 -1.58 -0.42 47.86
N GLN A 182 -2.55 -0.68 48.73
CA GLN A 182 -3.93 -0.19 48.57
C GLN A 182 -4.00 1.35 48.48
N ARG A 183 -3.08 2.06 49.14
CA ARG A 183 -2.99 3.53 49.10
C ARG A 183 -2.57 4.01 47.71
N VAL A 184 -1.64 3.29 47.08
CA VAL A 184 -1.12 3.60 45.74
C VAL A 184 -2.17 3.30 44.66
N MET A 185 -2.92 2.21 44.81
CA MET A 185 -4.07 1.92 43.93
C MET A 185 -5.18 2.98 44.02
N GLN A 186 -5.48 3.47 45.22
CA GLN A 186 -6.45 4.56 45.41
C GLN A 186 -5.94 5.89 44.81
N ALA A 187 -4.66 6.19 45.00
CA ALA A 187 -4.00 7.36 44.39
C ALA A 187 -3.99 7.30 42.86
N LEU A 188 -3.71 6.13 42.29
CA LEU A 188 -3.82 5.87 40.85
C LEU A 188 -5.25 6.08 40.35
N GLY A 189 -6.25 5.62 41.11
CA GLY A 189 -7.66 5.85 40.81
C GLY A 189 -8.02 7.34 40.75
N VAL A 190 -7.56 8.15 41.70
CA VAL A 190 -7.75 9.61 41.68
C VAL A 190 -7.05 10.25 40.48
N LEU A 191 -5.83 9.81 40.15
CA LEU A 191 -5.05 10.38 39.04
C LEU A 191 -5.65 10.08 37.66
N LEU A 192 -6.22 8.88 37.50
CA LEU A 192 -6.87 8.43 36.27
C LEU A 192 -8.39 8.67 36.25
N ASN A 193 -8.95 9.24 37.33
CA ASN A 193 -10.39 9.41 37.50
C ASN A 193 -11.18 8.08 37.43
N VAL A 194 -10.59 6.99 37.94
CA VAL A 194 -11.16 5.64 38.00
C VAL A 194 -11.37 5.24 39.46
N LYS A 195 -12.57 4.76 39.80
CA LYS A 195 -12.83 4.21 41.14
C LYS A 195 -12.52 2.72 41.17
N PHE A 196 -11.36 2.35 41.71
CA PHE A 196 -11.04 0.94 41.97
C PHE A 196 -11.81 0.48 43.22
N LYS A 197 -12.85 -0.34 43.05
CA LYS A 197 -13.48 -1.05 44.17
C LYS A 197 -12.48 -2.05 44.74
N ALA A 198 -12.22 -1.95 46.04
CA ALA A 198 -11.49 -2.96 46.79
C ALA A 198 -12.14 -4.34 46.54
N HIS A 199 -11.33 -5.33 46.19
CA HIS A 199 -11.78 -6.67 45.84
C HIS A 199 -12.54 -7.31 47.01
N GLY A 200 -13.85 -7.45 46.85
CA GLY A 200 -14.75 -7.99 47.84
C GLY A 200 -16.12 -8.30 47.23
N GLY A 201 -16.16 -9.33 46.38
CA GLY A 201 -17.36 -10.10 46.04
C GLY A 201 -18.30 -9.53 44.96
N GLY A 202 -18.62 -10.39 43.98
CA GLY A 202 -19.92 -10.45 43.32
C GLY A 202 -20.17 -9.53 42.12
N ASP A 203 -20.20 -10.16 40.96
CA ASP A 203 -21.07 -9.95 39.79
C ASP A 203 -21.19 -8.59 39.06
N ASP A 204 -21.27 -8.78 37.74
CA ASP A 204 -21.77 -7.93 36.65
C ASP A 204 -21.11 -6.58 36.37
N MET A 205 -20.33 -6.58 35.28
CA MET A 205 -19.87 -5.38 34.59
C MET A 205 -20.74 -5.15 33.35
N GLU A 206 -21.85 -4.44 33.52
CA GLU A 206 -22.51 -3.72 32.43
C GLU A 206 -21.67 -2.50 32.06
N ILE A 207 -21.24 -2.43 30.80
CA ILE A 207 -20.61 -1.25 30.21
C ILE A 207 -21.72 -0.48 29.48
N PRO A 208 -21.99 0.81 29.79
CA PRO A 208 -22.92 1.61 29.02
C PRO A 208 -22.26 2.03 27.70
N GLU A 209 -22.91 1.70 26.59
CA GLU A 209 -22.58 2.19 25.25
C GLU A 209 -22.79 3.71 25.17
N ALA A 210 -21.74 4.41 24.72
CA ALA A 210 -21.83 5.81 24.32
C ALA A 210 -22.07 5.86 22.80
N ASP A 211 -23.27 6.31 22.46
CA ASP A 211 -23.79 6.53 21.13
C ASP A 211 -23.11 7.77 20.48
N SER A 212 -22.52 7.61 19.29
CA SER A 212 -22.19 8.71 18.36
C SER A 212 -21.98 8.23 16.92
N PRO A 213 -22.32 9.06 15.92
CA PRO A 213 -22.83 8.64 14.60
C PRO A 213 -21.75 8.40 13.52
N PRO A 214 -22.13 7.87 12.33
CA PRO A 214 -21.18 7.35 11.35
C PRO A 214 -20.37 8.46 10.66
N ALA A 215 -19.06 8.24 10.55
CA ALA A 215 -18.17 9.08 9.78
C ALA A 215 -18.49 8.99 8.27
N PRO A 216 -18.42 10.11 7.53
CA PRO A 216 -18.71 10.15 6.10
C PRO A 216 -17.61 9.48 5.28
N SER A 217 -18.02 8.61 4.35
CA SER A 217 -17.14 8.03 3.33
C SER A 217 -16.64 9.15 2.39
N PRO A 218 -15.33 9.22 2.07
CA PRO A 218 -14.87 10.17 1.06
C PRO A 218 -15.30 9.71 -0.33
N SER A 219 -16.11 10.56 -0.93
CA SER A 219 -16.55 10.55 -2.32
C SER A 219 -15.36 10.46 -3.28
N ARG A 220 -15.42 9.49 -4.19
CA ARG A 220 -14.57 9.36 -5.37
C ARG A 220 -14.76 10.57 -6.29
N PRO A 221 -13.71 11.30 -6.72
CA PRO A 221 -13.88 12.28 -7.78
C PRO A 221 -14.13 11.58 -9.12
N ALA A 222 -15.11 12.12 -9.83
CA ALA A 222 -15.48 11.78 -11.18
C ALA A 222 -14.29 11.98 -12.15
N LYS A 223 -14.23 11.10 -13.16
CA LYS A 223 -13.35 11.28 -14.33
C LYS A 223 -13.87 12.47 -15.13
N GLU A 224 -13.05 13.50 -15.30
CA GLU A 224 -13.25 14.49 -16.35
C GLU A 224 -12.84 13.91 -17.71
N GLU A 225 -13.65 14.27 -18.71
CA GLU A 225 -13.54 13.90 -20.11
C GLU A 225 -12.29 14.51 -20.75
N VAL A 226 -11.44 13.67 -21.34
CA VAL A 226 -10.33 14.13 -22.16
C VAL A 226 -10.87 14.52 -23.54
N LYS A 227 -10.75 15.82 -23.88
CA LYS A 227 -10.91 16.33 -25.24
C LYS A 227 -9.77 15.84 -26.15
N LYS A 228 -10.20 15.34 -27.31
CA LYS A 228 -9.48 14.89 -28.51
C LYS A 228 -8.38 15.85 -28.98
N PRO A 229 -7.22 15.35 -29.43
CA PRO A 229 -6.48 15.91 -30.55
C PRO A 229 -6.64 15.03 -31.80
N GLU A 230 -6.89 15.66 -32.95
CA GLU A 230 -6.91 15.06 -34.30
C GLU A 230 -5.68 15.58 -35.08
N PRO A 231 -5.33 15.03 -36.26
CA PRO A 231 -4.45 13.88 -36.45
C PRO A 231 -3.19 14.22 -37.28
N GLU A 232 -2.22 13.29 -37.36
CA GLU A 232 -1.37 12.93 -38.53
C GLU A 232 0.01 12.36 -38.09
N PRO A 233 0.71 11.54 -38.91
CA PRO A 233 0.32 10.90 -40.17
C PRO A 233 0.26 9.37 -40.06
N GLU A 234 -0.49 8.73 -40.96
CA GLU A 234 -0.53 7.27 -41.12
C GLU A 234 0.84 6.71 -41.54
N PRO A 235 1.34 5.61 -40.91
CA PRO A 235 2.21 4.69 -41.59
C PRO A 235 1.38 3.53 -42.20
N GLU A 236 1.67 3.27 -43.47
CA GLU A 236 1.08 2.23 -44.33
C GLU A 236 1.05 0.83 -43.68
N PRO A 237 0.09 -0.03 -44.10
CA PRO A 237 -0.39 -1.16 -43.31
C PRO A 237 0.63 -2.31 -43.28
N MET A 238 1.21 -2.58 -42.12
CA MET A 238 1.77 -3.89 -41.84
C MET A 238 0.60 -4.82 -41.46
N GLU A 239 0.49 -5.94 -42.17
CA GLU A 239 -0.52 -6.96 -41.93
C GLU A 239 -0.45 -7.42 -40.46
N ILE A 240 -1.44 -7.00 -39.68
CA ILE A 240 -1.74 -7.58 -38.38
C ILE A 240 -2.01 -9.05 -38.65
N THR A 241 -1.21 -9.94 -38.08
CA THR A 241 -1.48 -11.38 -38.17
C THR A 241 -2.92 -11.64 -37.73
N GLU A 242 -3.68 -12.44 -38.47
CA GLU A 242 -5.11 -12.68 -38.16
C GLU A 242 -5.31 -13.09 -36.69
N GLU A 243 -4.31 -13.76 -36.12
CA GLU A 243 -4.25 -14.17 -34.71
C GLU A 243 -4.17 -13.00 -33.70
N GLU A 244 -3.42 -11.93 -34.00
CA GLU A 244 -3.34 -10.75 -33.13
C GLU A 244 -4.61 -9.90 -33.21
N LYS A 245 -5.23 -9.84 -34.39
CA LYS A 245 -6.54 -9.21 -34.58
C LYS A 245 -7.61 -9.98 -33.79
N GLU A 246 -7.59 -11.30 -33.85
CA GLU A 246 -8.53 -12.16 -33.12
C GLU A 246 -8.35 -12.05 -31.60
N LYS A 247 -7.11 -12.00 -31.09
CA LYS A 247 -6.82 -11.77 -29.66
C LYS A 247 -7.30 -10.40 -29.19
N LYS A 248 -7.11 -9.35 -29.99
CA LYS A 248 -7.59 -8.00 -29.68
C LYS A 248 -9.12 -7.93 -29.67
N GLU A 249 -9.78 -8.58 -30.63
CA GLU A 249 -11.23 -8.67 -30.70
C GLU A 249 -11.82 -9.47 -29.52
N LYS A 250 -11.17 -10.57 -29.10
CA LYS A 250 -11.56 -11.34 -27.90
C LYS A 250 -11.46 -10.51 -26.63
N LYS A 251 -10.36 -9.76 -26.45
CA LYS A 251 -10.19 -8.82 -25.32
C LYS A 251 -11.22 -7.70 -25.30
N GLU A 252 -11.56 -7.13 -26.47
CA GLU A 252 -12.60 -6.10 -26.55
C GLU A 252 -14.00 -6.66 -26.21
N LYS A 253 -14.31 -7.88 -26.66
CA LYS A 253 -15.55 -8.58 -26.30
C LYS A 253 -15.60 -8.89 -24.80
N ALA A 254 -14.51 -9.37 -24.20
CA ALA A 254 -14.41 -9.62 -22.77
C ALA A 254 -14.62 -8.34 -21.94
N LEU A 255 -14.08 -7.20 -22.41
CA LEU A 255 -14.27 -5.90 -21.75
C LEU A 255 -15.74 -5.45 -21.79
N LYS A 256 -16.42 -5.60 -22.94
CA LYS A 256 -17.85 -5.29 -23.08
C LYS A 256 -18.71 -6.16 -22.15
N GLU A 257 -18.40 -7.44 -22.05
CA GLU A 257 -19.06 -8.36 -21.12
C GLU A 257 -18.82 -7.95 -19.66
N LYS A 258 -17.59 -7.55 -19.28
CA LYS A 258 -17.32 -7.01 -17.94
C LYS A 258 -18.14 -5.76 -17.64
N GLU A 259 -18.27 -4.83 -18.59
CA GLU A 259 -19.07 -3.62 -18.41
C GLU A 259 -20.56 -3.93 -18.25
N ALA A 260 -21.08 -4.90 -19.02
CA ALA A 260 -22.44 -5.42 -18.86
C ALA A 260 -22.65 -6.06 -17.48
N GLY A 261 -21.69 -6.87 -17.01
CA GLY A 261 -21.70 -7.45 -15.67
C GLY A 261 -21.69 -6.39 -14.57
N ASN A 262 -20.87 -5.35 -14.71
CA ASN A 262 -20.83 -4.21 -13.79
C ASN A 262 -22.15 -3.44 -13.76
N ALA A 263 -22.80 -3.28 -14.93
CA ALA A 263 -24.09 -2.62 -15.03
C ALA A 263 -25.22 -3.44 -14.38
N ALA A 264 -25.19 -4.77 -14.54
CA ALA A 264 -26.13 -5.69 -13.87
C ALA A 264 -25.92 -5.70 -12.34
N TYR A 265 -24.66 -5.74 -11.90
CA TYR A 265 -24.30 -5.69 -10.48
C TYR A 265 -24.80 -4.41 -9.79
N LYS A 266 -24.67 -3.25 -10.44
CA LYS A 266 -25.23 -1.97 -9.92
C LYS A 266 -26.76 -1.99 -9.78
N LYS A 267 -27.45 -2.80 -10.59
CA LYS A 267 -28.90 -2.99 -10.52
C LYS A 267 -29.29 -4.09 -9.52
N LYS A 268 -28.33 -4.67 -8.80
CA LYS A 268 -28.48 -5.85 -7.92
C LYS A 268 -29.01 -7.09 -8.66
N ASP A 269 -28.84 -7.14 -9.98
CA ASP A 269 -29.11 -8.32 -10.78
C ASP A 269 -27.85 -9.20 -10.80
N PHE A 270 -27.70 -9.96 -9.72
CA PHE A 270 -26.49 -10.72 -9.44
C PHE A 270 -26.33 -11.95 -10.35
N GLU A 271 -27.42 -12.59 -10.77
CA GLU A 271 -27.37 -13.75 -11.67
C GLU A 271 -26.89 -13.34 -13.07
N THR A 272 -27.41 -12.23 -13.59
CA THR A 272 -26.97 -11.67 -14.87
C THR A 272 -25.52 -11.18 -14.78
N ALA A 273 -25.12 -10.57 -13.66
CA ALA A 273 -23.74 -10.14 -13.44
C ALA A 273 -22.75 -11.32 -13.45
N ILE A 274 -23.06 -12.40 -12.73
CA ILE A 274 -22.23 -13.63 -12.70
C ILE A 274 -22.08 -14.22 -14.10
N LYS A 275 -23.16 -14.25 -14.90
CA LYS A 275 -23.13 -14.76 -16.27
C LYS A 275 -22.17 -13.95 -17.14
N HIS A 276 -22.29 -12.63 -17.11
CA HIS A 276 -21.42 -11.74 -17.89
C HIS A 276 -19.94 -11.84 -17.48
N TYR A 277 -19.62 -11.93 -16.18
CA TYR A 277 -18.24 -12.13 -15.75
C TYR A 277 -17.69 -13.51 -16.15
N THR A 278 -18.55 -14.54 -16.19
CA THR A 278 -18.14 -15.88 -16.63
C THR A 278 -17.85 -15.89 -18.13
N THR A 279 -18.70 -15.27 -18.95
CA THR A 279 -18.44 -15.09 -20.39
C THR A 279 -17.15 -14.29 -20.63
N ALA A 280 -16.89 -13.24 -19.84
CA ALA A 280 -15.66 -12.45 -19.95
C ALA A 280 -14.40 -13.30 -19.69
N MET A 281 -14.46 -14.21 -18.71
CA MET A 281 -13.37 -15.14 -18.40
C MET A 281 -13.13 -16.20 -19.49
N GLU A 282 -14.19 -16.64 -20.17
CA GLU A 282 -14.08 -17.58 -21.30
C GLU A 282 -13.48 -16.91 -22.55
N LEU A 283 -13.64 -15.60 -22.67
CA LEU A 283 -13.12 -14.81 -23.79
C LEU A 283 -11.67 -14.32 -23.56
N ASP A 284 -11.31 -14.01 -22.31
CA ASP A 284 -9.99 -13.52 -21.91
C ASP A 284 -9.67 -13.99 -20.48
N ASP A 285 -8.71 -14.91 -20.35
CA ASP A 285 -8.26 -15.47 -19.08
C ASP A 285 -7.13 -14.65 -18.42
N GLY A 286 -6.66 -13.58 -19.08
CA GLY A 286 -5.55 -12.75 -18.63
C GLY A 286 -5.91 -11.61 -17.66
N ASP A 287 -7.18 -11.21 -17.58
CA ASP A 287 -7.63 -10.11 -16.71
C ASP A 287 -8.28 -10.65 -15.42
N ILE A 288 -7.54 -10.53 -14.31
CA ILE A 288 -7.95 -10.95 -12.97
C ILE A 288 -9.22 -10.22 -12.48
N SER A 289 -9.57 -9.06 -13.07
CA SER A 289 -10.74 -8.28 -12.65
C SER A 289 -12.08 -8.98 -12.88
N TYR A 290 -12.17 -9.94 -13.82
CA TYR A 290 -13.40 -10.70 -14.02
C TYR A 290 -13.69 -11.63 -12.81
N ILE A 291 -12.65 -12.27 -12.30
CA ILE A 291 -12.75 -13.22 -11.18
C ILE A 291 -13.05 -12.46 -9.89
N THR A 292 -12.36 -11.34 -9.64
CA THR A 292 -12.57 -10.54 -8.42
C THR A 292 -13.94 -9.88 -8.39
N ASN A 293 -14.44 -9.37 -9.52
CA ASN A 293 -15.79 -8.82 -9.59
C ASN A 293 -16.87 -9.90 -9.40
N ARG A 294 -16.70 -11.09 -10.00
CA ARG A 294 -17.63 -12.22 -9.79
C ARG A 294 -17.63 -12.70 -8.33
N ALA A 295 -16.45 -12.75 -7.69
CA ALA A 295 -16.32 -13.08 -6.28
C ALA A 295 -17.04 -12.06 -5.39
N ALA A 296 -16.95 -10.75 -5.70
CA ALA A 296 -17.69 -9.71 -5.00
C ALA A 296 -19.21 -9.93 -5.09
N VAL A 297 -19.72 -10.35 -6.25
CA VAL A 297 -21.14 -10.70 -6.41
C VAL A 297 -21.56 -11.84 -5.48
N TYR A 298 -20.77 -12.91 -5.39
CA TYR A 298 -21.08 -14.03 -4.50
C TYR A 298 -21.04 -13.66 -3.01
N LEU A 299 -20.12 -12.78 -2.63
CA LEU A 299 -20.04 -12.23 -1.28
C LEU A 299 -21.32 -11.47 -0.92
N GLU A 300 -21.82 -10.65 -1.86
CA GLU A 300 -23.03 -9.85 -1.64
C GLU A 300 -24.32 -10.68 -1.67
N MET A 301 -24.31 -11.83 -2.35
CA MET A 301 -25.37 -12.84 -2.27
C MET A 301 -25.34 -13.65 -0.96
N GLY A 302 -24.36 -13.44 -0.07
CA GLY A 302 -24.19 -14.22 1.16
C GLY A 302 -23.77 -15.68 0.91
N LYS A 303 -23.32 -16.01 -0.31
CA LYS A 303 -22.85 -17.36 -0.67
C LYS A 303 -21.34 -17.46 -0.40
N THR A 304 -20.97 -17.38 0.88
CA THR A 304 -19.58 -17.43 1.35
C THR A 304 -18.85 -18.70 0.94
N LEU A 305 -19.52 -19.85 0.86
CA LEU A 305 -18.91 -21.13 0.43
C LEU A 305 -18.36 -21.10 -1.02
N VAL A 306 -19.08 -20.46 -1.95
CA VAL A 306 -18.68 -20.36 -3.37
C VAL A 306 -17.59 -19.29 -3.57
N PHE A 307 -17.54 -18.30 -2.68
CA PHE A 307 -16.48 -17.30 -2.63
C PHE A 307 -15.12 -17.92 -2.27
N TYR A 308 -15.08 -18.86 -1.32
CA TYR A 308 -13.85 -19.57 -0.95
C TYR A 308 -13.31 -20.48 -2.07
N GLU A 309 -14.19 -21.16 -2.82
CA GLU A 309 -13.78 -21.94 -4.00
C GLU A 309 -13.19 -21.07 -5.12
N HIS A 310 -13.77 -19.90 -5.38
CA HIS A 310 -13.21 -18.97 -6.37
C HIS A 310 -11.89 -18.33 -5.92
N LEU A 311 -11.71 -18.05 -4.63
CA LEU A 311 -10.44 -17.59 -4.08
C LEU A 311 -9.36 -18.68 -4.10
N THR A 312 -9.71 -19.95 -3.88
CA THR A 312 -8.76 -21.06 -4.00
C THR A 312 -8.36 -21.32 -5.45
N VAL A 313 -9.22 -21.04 -6.44
CA VAL A 313 -8.82 -21.05 -7.86
C VAL A 313 -7.85 -19.91 -8.19
N ILE A 314 -8.04 -18.72 -7.61
CA ILE A 314 -7.04 -17.62 -7.68
C ILE A 314 -5.72 -18.06 -7.03
N GLU A 315 -5.77 -18.80 -5.93
CA GLU A 315 -4.59 -19.34 -5.22
C GLU A 315 -3.90 -20.47 -5.98
N LEU A 316 -4.64 -21.32 -6.69
CA LEU A 316 -4.11 -22.35 -7.58
C LEU A 316 -3.50 -21.78 -8.87
N MET A 317 -4.08 -20.71 -9.43
CA MET A 317 -3.49 -19.96 -10.54
C MET A 317 -2.18 -19.24 -10.14
N LYS A 318 -1.95 -18.98 -8.84
CA LYS A 318 -0.65 -18.50 -8.32
C LYS A 318 0.45 -19.57 -8.31
N VAL A 319 0.13 -20.88 -8.38
CA VAL A 319 1.17 -21.93 -8.36
C VAL A 319 2.01 -21.94 -9.65
N HIS A 320 1.56 -21.29 -10.73
CA HIS A 320 2.37 -21.04 -11.93
C HIS A 320 3.11 -19.68 -11.94
N PHE A 321 2.94 -18.84 -10.92
CA PHE A 321 3.60 -17.53 -10.77
C PHE A 321 3.92 -17.25 -9.29
N GLU A 322 5.09 -17.71 -8.83
CA GLU A 322 5.66 -17.40 -7.52
C GLU A 322 6.81 -16.37 -7.62
N PRO A 323 7.25 -15.70 -6.52
CA PRO A 323 6.64 -15.57 -5.19
C PRO A 323 6.71 -14.12 -4.65
N CYS A 324 5.58 -13.44 -4.50
CA CYS A 324 5.52 -12.18 -3.74
C CYS A 324 4.11 -11.98 -3.20
N LEU A 325 3.73 -12.54 -2.04
CA LEU A 325 2.59 -12.05 -1.23
C LEU A 325 2.48 -12.80 0.12
N GLY A 326 3.48 -12.60 0.99
CA GLY A 326 3.44 -13.06 2.38
C GLY A 326 2.40 -12.36 3.27
N LEU A 327 1.67 -11.36 2.76
CA LEU A 327 0.69 -10.60 3.56
C LEU A 327 -0.76 -11.12 3.50
N VAL A 328 -1.15 -11.87 2.47
CA VAL A 328 -2.53 -12.41 2.39
C VAL A 328 -2.67 -13.68 3.23
N VAL A 329 -1.60 -14.46 3.38
CA VAL A 329 -1.55 -15.67 4.21
C VAL A 329 -1.78 -15.35 5.70
N VAL A 330 -1.40 -14.15 6.15
CA VAL A 330 -1.59 -13.74 7.56
C VAL A 330 -3.04 -13.37 7.84
N ALA A 331 -3.77 -12.78 6.87
CA ALA A 331 -5.19 -12.48 7.05
C ALA A 331 -6.06 -13.76 7.09
N ILE A 332 -5.66 -14.81 6.34
CA ILE A 332 -6.36 -16.10 6.33
C ILE A 332 -6.12 -16.87 7.65
N LYS A 333 -4.90 -16.84 8.19
CA LYS A 333 -4.59 -17.53 9.48
C LYS A 333 -5.20 -16.86 10.72
N ILE A 334 -5.49 -15.57 10.68
CA ILE A 334 -6.11 -14.87 11.81
C ILE A 334 -7.61 -15.17 11.89
N LEU A 335 -8.28 -15.46 10.78
CA LEU A 335 -9.72 -15.78 10.76
C LEU A 335 -10.04 -17.27 11.00
N ASP A 336 -9.09 -18.18 10.78
CA ASP A 336 -9.25 -19.60 11.15
C ASP A 336 -9.25 -19.83 12.67
N HIS A 337 -8.73 -18.88 13.46
CA HIS A 337 -8.61 -19.05 14.92
C HIS A 337 -9.91 -18.72 15.69
N ASP A 338 -10.94 -18.20 15.00
CA ASP A 338 -12.26 -17.92 15.57
C ASP A 338 -13.31 -19.01 15.25
N PHE A 339 -12.93 -20.08 14.55
CA PHE A 339 -13.80 -21.22 14.23
C PHE A 339 -13.13 -22.57 14.56
N THR A 340 -12.79 -22.79 15.82
CA THR A 340 -12.68 -24.14 16.41
C THR A 340 -13.18 -24.16 17.84
#